data_AF-A0A2N0MMF1-F1
#
_entry.id   AF-A0A2N0MMF1-F1
#
_cell.length_a   1.000
_cell.length_b   1.000
_cell.length_c   1.000
_cell.angle_alpha   90.00
_cell.angle_beta   90.00
_cell.angle_gamma   90.00
#
_symmetry.space_group_name_H-M   'P 1'
#
loop_
_entity.id
_entity.type
_entity.pdbx_description
1 polymer ?
#
loop_
_entity_poly.entity_id
_entity_poly.type
_entity_poly.pdbx_seq_one_letter_code
_entity_poly.pdbx_strand_id
1 'polypeptide(L)' 'MADKPTISMEEFKFMADRAGLGMDQAELDHLKPMYELYMEYTALVHSINFGPEEMVVEFHPD' A
#
# COMPACT_ATOMS: atom_id res chain seq x y z
N MET A 1 -0.84 11.34 -17.53
CA MET A 1 -1.48 10.26 -16.76
C MET A 1 -0.43 9.80 -15.77
N ALA A 2 -0.68 9.87 -14.46
CA ALA A 2 0.28 9.39 -13.47
C ALA A 2 0.50 7.89 -13.70
N ASP A 3 1.76 7.46 -13.61
CA ASP A 3 2.12 6.05 -13.81
C ASP A 3 1.42 5.21 -12.73
N LYS A 4 0.76 4.11 -13.13
CA LYS A 4 0.06 3.27 -12.14
C LYS A 4 1.10 2.59 -11.26
N PRO A 5 0.93 2.61 -9.93
CA PRO A 5 1.82 1.86 -9.05
C PRO A 5 1.70 0.37 -9.40
N THR A 6 2.78 -0.20 -9.91
CA THR A 6 2.87 -1.62 -10.23
C THR A 6 3.97 -2.27 -9.42
N ILE A 7 3.80 -3.56 -9.12
CA ILE A 7 4.80 -4.39 -8.45
C ILE A 7 5.14 -5.60 -9.33
N SER A 8 6.38 -6.06 -9.29
CA SER A 8 6.75 -7.29 -10.00
C SER A 8 6.06 -8.51 -9.37
N MET A 9 5.89 -9.58 -10.14
CA MET A 9 5.33 -10.82 -9.61
C MET A 9 6.24 -11.45 -8.53
N GLU A 10 7.56 -11.30 -8.67
CA GLU A 10 8.52 -11.82 -7.69
C GLU A 10 8.40 -11.11 -6.34
N GLU A 11 8.37 -9.78 -6.34
CA GLU A 11 8.16 -9.00 -5.12
C GLU A 11 6.78 -9.26 -4.51
N PHE A 12 5.74 -9.38 -5.35
CA PHE A 12 4.39 -9.70 -4.89
C PHE A 12 4.32 -11.06 -4.20
N LYS A 13 4.93 -12.09 -4.80
CA LYS A 13 5.04 -13.42 -4.22
C LYS A 13 5.78 -13.39 -2.88
N PHE A 14 6.91 -12.68 -2.80
CA PHE A 14 7.67 -12.54 -1.56
C PHE A 14 6.84 -11.93 -0.43
N MET A 15 6.02 -10.92 -0.73
CA MET A 15 5.11 -10.34 0.26
C MET A 15 4.00 -11.29 0.68
N ALA A 16 3.39 -12.02 -0.27
CA ALA A 16 2.37 -13.01 0.02
C ALA A 16 2.92 -14.14 0.92
N ASP A 17 4.14 -14.61 0.63
CA ASP A 17 4.85 -15.59 1.44
C ASP A 17 5.15 -15.06 2.85
N ARG A 18 5.63 -13.81 2.95
CA ARG A 18 5.88 -13.15 4.24
C ARG A 18 4.59 -12.96 5.06
N ALA A 19 3.47 -12.74 4.40
CA ALA A 19 2.16 -12.66 5.03
C ALA A 19 1.60 -14.06 5.41
N GLY A 20 2.29 -15.14 5.06
CA GLY A 20 1.89 -16.51 5.37
C GLY A 20 0.68 -16.98 4.56
N LEU A 21 0.43 -16.38 3.39
CA LEU A 21 -0.75 -16.70 2.57
C LEU A 21 -0.63 -18.05 1.85
N GLY A 22 0.60 -18.54 1.62
CA GLY A 22 0.86 -19.88 1.06
C GLY A 22 0.18 -20.13 -0.29
N MET A 23 0.07 -19.08 -1.12
CA MET A 23 -0.70 -19.09 -2.36
C MET A 23 0.04 -19.74 -3.52
N ASP A 24 -0.72 -20.39 -4.41
CA ASP A 24 -0.21 -20.85 -5.69
C ASP A 24 -0.14 -19.74 -6.75
N GLN A 25 0.42 -20.05 -7.93
CA GLN A 25 0.59 -19.06 -8.99
C GLN A 25 -0.74 -18.50 -9.51
N ALA A 26 -1.78 -19.31 -9.61
CA ALA A 26 -3.07 -18.87 -10.13
C ALA A 26 -3.78 -17.94 -9.13
N GLU A 27 -3.65 -18.23 -7.84
CA GLU A 27 -4.13 -17.37 -6.77
C GLU A 27 -3.38 -16.03 -6.74
N LEU A 28 -2.05 -16.05 -6.92
CA LEU A 28 -1.23 -14.84 -7.01
C LEU A 28 -1.60 -13.99 -8.24
N ASP A 29 -1.80 -14.62 -9.40
CA ASP A 29 -2.23 -13.95 -10.63
C ASP A 29 -3.59 -13.27 -10.46
N HIS A 30 -4.49 -13.89 -9.68
CA HIS A 30 -5.81 -13.34 -9.39
C HIS A 30 -5.76 -12.20 -8.35
N LEU A 31 -4.90 -12.31 -7.34
CA LEU A 31 -4.79 -11.34 -6.24
C LEU A 31 -4.02 -10.09 -6.64
N LYS A 32 -2.99 -10.21 -7.49
CA LYS A 32 -2.09 -9.12 -7.84
C LYS A 32 -2.81 -7.86 -8.37
N PRO A 33 -3.79 -7.94 -9.30
CA PRO A 33 -4.50 -6.75 -9.77
C PRO A 33 -5.28 -6.04 -8.67
N MET A 34 -5.83 -6.79 -7.70
CA MET A 34 -6.52 -6.19 -6.54
C MET A 34 -5.52 -5.47 -5.64
N TYR A 35 -4.36 -6.09 -5.39
CA TYR A 35 -3.29 -5.46 -4.61
C TYR A 35 -2.80 -4.15 -5.26
N GLU A 36 -2.58 -4.14 -6.57
CA GLU A 36 -2.16 -2.94 -7.31
C GLU A 36 -3.23 -1.84 -7.28
N LEU A 37 -4.51 -2.18 -7.33
CA LEU A 37 -5.60 -1.23 -7.12
C LEU A 37 -5.54 -0.60 -5.72
N TYR A 38 -5.29 -1.40 -4.68
CA TYR A 38 -5.15 -0.87 -3.32
C TYR A 38 -3.88 -0.02 -3.15
N MET A 39 -2.78 -0.34 -3.83
CA MET A 39 -1.59 0.52 -3.88
C MET A 39 -1.90 1.91 -4.46
N GLU A 40 -2.76 1.98 -5.48
CA GLU A 40 -3.21 3.25 -6.05
C GLU A 40 -3.99 4.08 -5.02
N TYR A 41 -4.92 3.46 -4.31
CA TYR A 41 -5.70 4.15 -3.28
C TYR A 41 -4.86 4.60 -2.09
N THR A 42 -3.91 3.78 -1.63
CA THR A 42 -3.01 4.19 -0.54
C THR A 42 -2.11 5.33 -0.97
N ALA A 43 -1.59 5.32 -2.21
CA ALA A 43 -0.83 6.44 -2.75
C ALA A 43 -1.64 7.74 -2.80
N LEU A 44 -2.94 7.66 -3.15
CA LEU A 44 -3.84 8.82 -3.11
C LEU A 44 -4.00 9.38 -1.70
N VAL A 45 -4.22 8.53 -0.69
CA VAL A 45 -4.31 8.99 0.71
C VAL A 45 -3.01 9.65 1.17
N HIS A 46 -1.86 9.07 0.83
CA HIS A 46 -0.56 9.63 1.17
C HIS A 46 -0.20 10.89 0.37
N SER A 47 -0.91 11.17 -0.73
CA SER A 47 -0.75 12.42 -1.48
C SER A 47 -1.46 13.62 -0.83
N ILE A 48 -2.31 13.37 0.18
CA ILE A 48 -3.01 14.41 0.92
C ILE A 48 -2.02 15.09 1.88
N ASN A 49 -1.81 16.38 1.70
CA ASN A 49 -1.08 17.21 2.66
C ASN A 49 -2.07 17.71 3.72
N PHE A 50 -2.05 17.09 4.91
CA PHE A 50 -2.92 17.45 6.03
C PHE A 50 -2.56 18.78 6.70
N GLY A 51 -1.46 19.43 6.30
CA GLY A 51 -0.99 20.68 6.91
C GLY A 51 -0.61 20.53 8.40
N PRO A 52 -0.19 21.62 9.06
CA PRO A 52 0.24 21.59 10.46
C PRO A 52 -0.91 21.38 11.47
N GLU A 53 -2.16 21.63 11.05
CA GLU A 53 -3.32 21.73 11.94
C GLU A 53 -3.89 20.36 12.37
N GLU A 54 -3.50 19.24 11.72
CA GLU A 54 -3.92 17.88 12.14
C GLU A 54 -2.88 17.12 12.97
N MET A 55 -1.68 17.65 13.19
CA MET A 55 -0.64 17.04 14.04
C MET A 55 -0.55 17.66 15.44
N VAL A 56 -1.63 18.25 15.94
CA VAL A 56 -1.63 19.02 17.19
C VAL A 56 -1.68 18.08 18.40
N VAL A 57 -0.52 17.53 18.76
CA VAL A 57 -0.19 17.32 20.17
C VAL A 57 0.62 18.54 20.59
N GLU A 58 -0.07 19.63 20.93
CA GLU A 58 0.54 20.73 21.66
C GLU A 58 0.86 20.23 23.07
N PHE A 59 2.14 19.94 23.31
CA PHE A 59 2.61 19.58 24.64
C PHE A 59 2.71 20.87 25.46
N HIS A 60 1.86 21.00 26.49
CA HIS A 60 1.99 22.05 27.49
C HIS A 60 2.73 21.47 28.71
N PRO A 61 4.03 21.75 28.89
CA PRO A 61 4.72 21.39 30.12
C PRO A 61 4.28 22.36 31.23
N ASP A 62 3.57 21.82 32.22
CA ASP A 62 3.57 22.38 33.58
C ASP A 62 4.91 22.04 34.27
#